data_AF-A0AAN8G6Y2-F1
#
_entry.id   AF-A0AAN8G6Y2-F1
#
_cell.length_a   1.000
_cell.length_b   1.000
_cell.length_c   1.000
_cell.angle_alpha   90.00
_cell.angle_beta   90.00
_cell.angle_gamma   90.00
#
_symmetry.space_group_name_H-M   'P 1'
#
loop_
_entity.id
_entity.type
_entity.pdbx_description
1 polymer ?
#
loop_
_entity_poly.entity_id
_entity_poly.type
_entity_poly.pdbx_seq_one_letter_code
_entity_poly.pdbx_strand_id
1 'polypeptide(L)'
;MYDDGPFELFFFMSSHDFVNRFHIEGSDAPSEVEIDDWIANGEVSKLEQLVLDGRGHLIKGKTSTNEATKEFLRGLTVYQSKIDAIHKAVEDGDVRRVKSLIDRQQLALARDTYGMTPLHKALLHGQTNTVRHLLAKYPQCVNATDH
;
A
#
# COMPACT_ATOMS: atom_id res chain seq x y z
N MET A 1 1.06 38.18 12.68
CA MET A 1 2.31 37.83 13.37
C MET A 1 2.17 36.38 13.78
N TYR A 2 2.97 35.53 13.13
CA TYR A 2 3.11 34.07 13.23
C TYR A 2 1.85 33.21 13.15
N ASP A 3 1.65 32.72 11.93
CA ASP A 3 0.84 31.60 11.48
C ASP A 3 1.65 30.33 11.79
N ASP A 4 1.28 29.61 12.86
CA ASP A 4 1.91 28.35 13.24
C ASP A 4 1.01 27.20 12.76
N GLY A 5 1.35 26.68 11.57
CA GLY A 5 0.74 25.50 10.98
C GLY A 5 1.10 24.20 11.73
N PRO A 6 0.34 23.12 11.54
CA PRO A 6 0.40 21.89 12.34
C PRO A 6 1.57 20.95 11.99
N PHE A 7 2.73 21.46 11.57
CA PHE A 7 3.83 20.64 11.04
C PHE A 7 4.83 20.12 12.08
N GLU A 8 4.71 20.50 13.36
CA GLU A 8 5.70 20.18 14.39
C GLU A 8 5.20 19.10 15.38
N LEU A 9 4.84 17.90 14.90
CA LEU A 9 4.59 16.73 15.76
C LEU A 9 5.34 15.46 15.36
N PHE A 10 6.30 15.54 14.42
CA PHE A 10 7.07 14.37 13.97
C PHE A 10 8.38 14.13 14.73
N PHE A 11 8.79 15.03 15.65
CA PHE A 11 10.16 15.00 16.17
C PHE A 11 10.35 14.38 17.57
N PHE A 12 9.30 13.91 18.26
CA PHE A 12 9.49 13.45 19.66
C PHE A 12 8.70 12.20 20.09
N MET A 13 8.65 11.15 19.28
CA MET A 13 8.11 9.87 19.76
C MET A 13 9.17 8.77 19.72
N SER A 14 9.37 8.14 20.89
CA SER A 14 10.32 7.05 21.10
C SER A 14 9.89 5.83 20.29
N SER A 15 10.88 5.10 19.75
CA SER A 15 10.72 3.96 18.84
C SER A 15 9.86 2.81 19.36
N HIS A 16 9.50 2.80 20.65
CA HIS A 16 8.69 1.76 21.29
C HIS A 16 7.18 2.09 21.33
N ASP A 17 6.79 3.36 21.26
CA ASP A 17 5.37 3.78 21.25
C ASP A 17 4.74 3.72 19.85
N PHE A 18 5.57 3.55 18.81
CA PHE A 18 5.11 3.38 17.43
C PHE A 18 4.33 2.08 17.22
N VAL A 19 4.70 1.00 17.94
CA VAL A 19 4.13 -0.34 17.75
C VAL A 19 2.82 -0.55 18.52
N ASN A 20 2.55 0.22 19.57
CA ASN A 20 1.45 -0.11 20.50
C ASN A 20 0.16 0.69 20.25
N ARG A 21 0.06 1.43 19.13
CA ARG A 21 -1.16 2.15 18.72
C ARG A 21 -1.75 1.61 17.39
N PHE A 22 -1.38 0.38 17.00
CA PHE A 22 -1.90 -0.35 15.83
C PHE A 22 -3.15 -1.20 16.13
N HIS A 23 -3.96 -0.84 17.12
CA HIS A 23 -5.21 -1.55 17.41
C HIS A 23 -6.36 -0.56 17.45
N ILE A 24 -6.77 -0.12 16.28
CA ILE A 24 -8.07 0.53 16.07
C ILE A 24 -8.73 -0.24 14.94
N GLU A 25 -9.66 -1.12 15.30
CA GLU A 25 -10.52 -1.85 14.38
C GLU A 25 -11.42 -0.85 13.63
N GLY A 26 -11.02 -0.45 12.41
CA GLY A 26 -11.85 0.26 11.46
C GLY A 26 -12.67 -0.71 10.60
N SER A 27 -13.97 -0.77 10.84
CA SER A 27 -14.96 -1.60 10.16
C SER A 27 -15.25 -1.14 8.71
N ASP A 28 -14.29 -1.28 7.81
CA ASP A 28 -14.43 -1.03 6.35
C ASP A 28 -13.80 -2.17 5.50
N ALA A 29 -13.67 -3.35 6.13
CA ALA A 29 -13.25 -4.55 5.43
C ALA A 29 -14.42 -5.11 4.60
N PRO A 30 -14.31 -5.19 3.27
CA PRO A 30 -15.36 -5.79 2.45
C PRO A 30 -15.49 -7.25 2.85
N SER A 31 -16.74 -7.66 3.03
CA SER A 31 -17.07 -9.02 3.41
C SER A 31 -16.67 -10.00 2.29
N GLU A 32 -16.47 -11.27 2.62
CA GLU A 32 -16.18 -12.30 1.61
C GLU A 32 -17.26 -12.39 0.52
N VAL A 33 -18.51 -12.05 0.88
CA VAL A 33 -19.66 -11.98 -0.03
C VAL A 33 -19.51 -10.84 -1.03
N GLU A 34 -19.11 -9.65 -0.59
CA GLU A 34 -18.83 -8.54 -1.51
C GLU A 34 -17.67 -8.83 -2.45
N ILE A 35 -16.65 -9.52 -1.94
CA ILE A 35 -15.52 -9.95 -2.76
C ILE A 35 -15.99 -10.95 -3.83
N ASP A 36 -16.85 -11.90 -3.47
CA ASP A 36 -17.41 -12.86 -4.43
C ASP A 36 -18.27 -12.16 -5.49
N ASP A 37 -19.08 -11.19 -5.07
CA ASP A 37 -19.88 -10.35 -5.97
C ASP A 37 -19.00 -9.57 -6.94
N TRP A 38 -17.90 -8.95 -6.48
CA TRP A 38 -16.95 -8.26 -7.35
C TRP A 38 -16.28 -9.22 -8.33
N ILE A 39 -15.96 -10.43 -7.89
CA ILE A 39 -15.37 -11.47 -8.73
C ILE A 39 -16.35 -11.89 -9.83
N ALA A 40 -17.62 -12.08 -9.49
CA ALA A 40 -18.70 -12.46 -10.42
C ALA A 40 -19.02 -11.32 -11.40
N ASN A 41 -19.14 -10.09 -10.91
CA ASN A 41 -19.50 -8.91 -11.70
C ASN A 41 -18.36 -8.38 -12.58
N GLY A 42 -17.12 -8.81 -12.35
CA GLY A 42 -15.96 -8.34 -13.14
C GLY A 42 -15.38 -7.02 -12.65
N GLU A 43 -15.54 -6.71 -11.36
CA GLU A 43 -15.12 -5.45 -10.73
C GLU A 43 -13.61 -5.44 -10.44
N VAL A 44 -12.80 -5.53 -11.50
CA VAL A 44 -11.33 -5.59 -11.40
C VAL A 44 -10.76 -4.39 -10.66
N SER A 45 -11.36 -3.19 -10.80
CA SER A 45 -10.92 -1.99 -10.09
C SER A 45 -10.98 -2.16 -8.57
N LYS A 46 -12.08 -2.73 -8.04
CA LYS A 46 -12.24 -2.97 -6.60
C LYS A 46 -11.30 -4.08 -6.13
N LEU A 47 -11.14 -5.13 -6.93
CA LEU A 47 -10.18 -6.21 -6.66
C LEU A 47 -8.74 -5.69 -6.65
N GLU A 48 -8.39 -4.78 -7.57
CA GLU A 48 -7.08 -4.13 -7.60
C GLU A 48 -6.84 -3.29 -6.34
N GLN A 49 -7.83 -2.49 -5.92
CA GLN A 49 -7.75 -1.74 -4.66
C GLN A 49 -7.58 -2.67 -3.45
N LEU A 50 -8.30 -3.80 -3.40
CA LEU A 50 -8.16 -4.79 -2.34
C LEU A 50 -6.72 -5.32 -2.23
N VAL A 51 -6.07 -5.58 -3.37
CA VAL A 51 -4.67 -6.03 -3.40
C VAL A 51 -3.72 -4.93 -2.99
N LEU A 52 -3.97 -3.70 -3.45
CA LEU A 52 -3.19 -2.53 -3.07
C LEU A 52 -3.31 -2.22 -1.58
N ASP A 53 -4.40 -2.61 -0.92
CA ASP A 53 -4.54 -2.44 0.53
C ASP A 53 -3.90 -3.59 1.33
N GLY A 54 -3.14 -4.50 0.69
CA GLY A 54 -2.51 -5.65 1.35
C GLY A 54 -3.47 -6.83 1.59
N ARG A 55 -4.74 -6.70 1.19
CA ARG A 55 -5.80 -7.71 1.34
C ARG A 55 -5.88 -8.70 0.17
N GLY A 56 -4.83 -8.80 -0.64
CA GLY A 56 -4.78 -9.71 -1.80
C GLY A 56 -4.91 -11.20 -1.45
N HIS A 57 -4.65 -11.58 -0.20
CA HIS A 57 -4.86 -12.95 0.29
C HIS A 57 -6.34 -13.38 0.26
N LEU A 58 -7.30 -12.44 0.37
CA LEU A 58 -8.74 -12.73 0.37
C LEU A 58 -9.29 -13.18 -0.99
N ILE A 59 -8.57 -12.84 -2.06
CA ILE A 59 -8.93 -13.22 -3.44
C ILE A 59 -7.96 -14.24 -4.04
N LYS A 60 -6.91 -14.60 -3.29
CA LYS A 60 -5.95 -15.61 -3.69
C LYS A 60 -6.63 -16.99 -3.68
N GLY A 61 -6.66 -17.64 -4.84
CA GLY A 61 -7.26 -18.97 -5.00
C GLY A 61 -8.77 -18.96 -5.32
N LYS A 62 -9.43 -17.79 -5.33
CA LYS A 62 -10.78 -17.66 -5.90
C LYS A 62 -10.72 -17.77 -7.42
N THR A 63 -11.80 -18.21 -8.03
CA THR A 63 -11.91 -18.35 -9.50
C THR A 63 -13.25 -17.79 -9.96
N SER A 64 -13.24 -16.93 -10.98
CA SER A 64 -14.45 -16.40 -11.59
C SER A 64 -14.79 -17.10 -12.91
N THR A 65 -16.07 -17.00 -13.28
CA THR A 65 -16.55 -17.22 -14.65
C THR A 65 -16.27 -16.02 -15.55
N ASN A 66 -16.06 -14.82 -14.98
CA ASN A 66 -15.74 -13.61 -15.71
C ASN A 66 -14.29 -13.61 -16.18
N GLU A 67 -14.07 -13.38 -17.49
CA GLU A 67 -12.73 -13.43 -18.09
C GLU A 67 -11.81 -12.32 -17.55
N ALA A 68 -12.33 -11.11 -17.34
CA ALA A 68 -11.54 -9.97 -16.84
C ALA A 68 -10.97 -10.26 -15.43
N THR A 69 -11.82 -10.77 -14.53
CA THR A 69 -11.39 -11.18 -13.19
C THR A 69 -10.42 -12.34 -13.26
N LYS A 70 -10.64 -13.31 -14.14
CA LYS A 70 -9.75 -14.48 -14.31
C LYS A 70 -8.35 -14.08 -14.75
N GLU A 71 -8.23 -13.15 -15.69
CA GLU A 71 -6.94 -12.58 -16.10
C GLU A 71 -6.26 -11.85 -14.94
N PHE A 72 -7.01 -11.04 -14.19
CA PHE A 72 -6.48 -10.36 -13.01
C PHE A 72 -5.98 -11.33 -11.93
N LEU A 73 -6.76 -12.38 -11.62
CA LEU A 73 -6.41 -13.41 -10.64
C LEU A 73 -5.17 -14.22 -11.06
N ARG A 74 -4.99 -14.47 -12.36
CA ARG A 74 -3.75 -15.07 -12.89
C ARG A 74 -2.54 -14.15 -12.69
N GLY A 75 -2.73 -12.85 -12.90
CA GLY A 75 -1.71 -11.82 -12.67
C GLY A 75 -1.45 -11.49 -11.20
N LEU A 76 -2.34 -11.90 -10.30
CA LEU A 76 -2.34 -11.53 -8.88
C LEU A 76 -1.03 -11.88 -8.17
N THR A 77 -0.45 -13.05 -8.45
CA THR A 77 0.81 -13.46 -7.84
C THR A 77 1.95 -12.56 -8.28
N VAL A 78 2.02 -12.24 -9.58
CA VAL A 78 3.03 -11.32 -10.13
C VAL A 78 2.84 -9.92 -9.55
N TYR A 79 1.59 -9.47 -9.40
CA TYR A 79 1.26 -8.17 -8.84
C TYR A 79 1.67 -8.07 -7.37
N GLN A 80 1.38 -9.07 -6.54
CA GLN A 80 1.82 -9.14 -5.15
C GLN A 80 3.34 -9.19 -5.03
N SER A 81 4.02 -10.03 -5.81
CA SER A 81 5.49 -10.10 -5.83
C SER A 81 6.11 -8.76 -6.25
N LYS A 82 5.45 -8.00 -7.12
CA LYS A 82 5.90 -6.66 -7.51
C LYS A 82 5.76 -5.66 -6.35
N ILE A 83 4.65 -5.69 -5.62
CA ILE A 83 4.45 -4.86 -4.41
C ILE A 83 5.52 -5.19 -3.37
N ASP A 84 5.77 -6.47 -3.11
CA ASP A 84 6.82 -6.92 -2.18
C ASP A 84 8.21 -6.43 -2.62
N ALA A 85 8.53 -6.57 -3.92
CA ALA A 85 9.78 -6.08 -4.48
C ALA A 85 9.94 -4.55 -4.34
N ILE A 86 8.86 -3.78 -4.45
CA ILE A 86 8.87 -2.32 -4.18
C ILE A 86 9.23 -2.07 -2.73
N HIS A 87 8.53 -2.72 -1.79
CA HIS A 87 8.80 -2.58 -0.35
C HIS A 87 10.22 -2.98 0.02
N LYS A 88 10.77 -4.01 -0.65
CA LYS A 88 12.15 -4.43 -0.43
C LYS A 88 13.16 -3.43 -1.00
N ALA A 89 12.93 -2.92 -2.21
CA ALA A 89 13.77 -1.88 -2.79
C ALA A 89 13.77 -0.60 -1.95
N VAL A 90 12.62 -0.26 -1.35
CA VAL A 90 12.49 0.87 -0.44
C VAL A 90 13.26 0.65 0.86
N GLU A 91 13.16 -0.54 1.45
CA GLU A 91 13.92 -0.96 2.64
C GLU A 91 15.43 -0.74 2.45
N ASP A 92 15.92 -1.18 1.29
CA ASP A 92 17.33 -1.13 0.90
C ASP A 92 17.78 0.30 0.55
N GLY A 93 16.84 1.21 0.28
CA GLY A 93 17.13 2.57 -0.17
C GLY A 93 17.49 2.67 -1.65
N ASP A 94 17.25 1.60 -2.43
CA ASP A 94 17.56 1.57 -3.86
C ASP A 94 16.49 2.33 -4.67
N VAL A 95 16.68 3.65 -4.74
CA VAL A 95 15.82 4.56 -5.50
C VAL A 95 15.74 4.19 -6.98
N ARG A 96 16.78 3.56 -7.57
CA ARG A 96 16.74 3.16 -8.98
C ARG A 96 15.78 2.00 -9.18
N ARG A 97 15.83 0.99 -8.31
CA ARG A 97 14.86 -0.11 -8.32
C ARG A 97 13.45 0.38 -8.04
N VAL A 98 13.26 1.27 -7.06
CA VAL A 98 11.95 1.87 -6.76
C VAL A 98 11.37 2.56 -8.00
N LYS A 99 12.17 3.37 -8.71
CA LYS A 99 11.76 4.02 -9.96
C LYS A 99 11.37 3.05 -11.06
N SER A 100 12.10 1.94 -11.19
CA SER A 100 11.84 0.93 -12.22
C SER A 100 10.67 0.01 -11.89
N LEU A 101 10.32 -0.14 -10.61
CA LEU A 101 9.22 -1.00 -10.16
C LEU A 101 7.91 -0.23 -10.05
N ILE A 102 7.94 1.04 -9.64
CA ILE A 102 6.76 1.90 -9.56
C ILE A 102 6.50 2.53 -10.94
N ASP A 103 5.85 1.74 -11.80
CA ASP A 103 5.36 2.19 -13.11
C ASP A 103 4.00 2.90 -12.99
N ARG A 104 3.20 2.52 -11.99
CA ARG A 104 1.86 3.07 -11.74
C ARG A 104 1.82 3.79 -10.41
N GLN A 105 1.08 4.90 -10.36
CA GLN A 105 0.88 5.67 -9.15
C GLN A 105 0.25 4.86 -8.01
N GLN A 106 -0.66 3.95 -8.34
CA GLN A 106 -1.31 3.06 -7.37
C GLN A 106 -0.30 2.20 -6.59
N LEU A 107 0.78 1.74 -7.25
CA LEU A 107 1.81 0.92 -6.61
C LEU A 107 2.61 1.70 -5.56
N ALA A 108 2.66 3.03 -5.65
CA ALA A 108 3.29 3.87 -4.63
C ALA A 108 2.46 3.96 -3.33
N LEU A 109 1.17 3.61 -3.39
CA LEU A 109 0.25 3.54 -2.27
C LEU A 109 0.00 2.09 -1.81
N ALA A 110 0.59 1.11 -2.50
CA ALA A 110 0.38 -0.29 -2.18
C ALA A 110 0.89 -0.60 -0.78
N ARG A 111 0.08 -1.26 0.04
CA ARG A 111 0.41 -1.71 1.39
C ARG A 111 1.02 -3.10 1.33
N ASP A 112 2.00 -3.37 2.18
CA ASP A 112 2.52 -4.72 2.37
C ASP A 112 1.62 -5.55 3.33
N THR A 113 2.09 -6.74 3.70
CA THR A 113 1.38 -7.65 4.61
C THR A 113 1.14 -7.10 6.01
N TYR A 114 1.89 -6.07 6.41
CA TYR A 114 1.76 -5.33 7.67
C TYR A 114 0.88 -4.08 7.53
N GLY A 115 0.25 -3.85 6.37
CA GLY A 115 -0.54 -2.64 6.12
C GLY A 115 0.32 -1.38 5.89
N MET A 116 1.64 -1.52 5.80
CA MET A 116 2.54 -0.37 5.65
C MET A 116 2.67 0.03 4.18
N THR A 117 2.62 1.32 3.91
CA THR A 117 2.92 1.87 2.58
C THR A 117 4.43 1.87 2.34
N PRO A 118 4.88 2.04 1.08
CA PRO A 118 6.29 2.17 0.77
C PRO A 118 6.88 3.39 1.49
N LEU A 119 6.10 4.46 1.67
CA LEU A 119 6.54 5.65 2.40
C LEU A 119 6.78 5.35 3.89
N HIS A 120 5.88 4.61 4.56
CA HIS A 120 6.07 4.18 5.96
C HIS A 120 7.37 3.40 6.12
N LYS A 121 7.63 2.46 5.20
CA LYS A 121 8.86 1.66 5.21
C LYS A 121 10.11 2.49 4.96
N ALA A 122 10.04 3.45 4.04
CA ALA A 122 11.15 4.36 3.77
C ALA A 122 11.50 5.20 5.00
N LEU A 123 10.50 5.68 5.74
CA LEU A 123 10.68 6.45 6.98
C LEU A 123 11.24 5.58 8.10
N LEU A 124 10.68 4.38 8.30
CA LEU A 124 11.12 3.42 9.32
C LEU A 124 12.60 3.06 9.17
N HIS A 125 13.06 2.88 7.92
CA HIS A 125 14.45 2.55 7.61
C HIS A 125 15.35 3.78 7.40
N GLY A 126 14.85 5.01 7.59
CA GLY A 126 15.63 6.24 7.45
C GLY A 126 16.07 6.57 6.01
N GLN A 127 15.37 6.05 5.01
CA GLN A 127 15.73 6.12 3.59
C GLN A 127 15.31 7.45 2.96
N THR A 128 15.96 8.54 3.35
CA THR A 128 15.59 9.92 2.99
C THR A 128 15.55 10.18 1.48
N ASN A 129 16.43 9.53 0.71
CA ASN A 129 16.44 9.66 -0.75
C ASN A 129 15.19 9.06 -1.40
N THR A 130 14.76 7.90 -0.91
CA THR A 130 13.54 7.21 -1.36
C THR A 130 12.30 7.99 -0.94
N VAL A 131 12.26 8.48 0.31
CA VAL A 131 11.21 9.37 0.81
C VAL A 131 11.07 10.59 -0.09
N ARG A 132 12.16 11.34 -0.34
CA ARG A 132 12.13 12.52 -1.20
C ARG A 132 11.63 12.20 -2.60
N HIS A 133 12.01 11.04 -3.14
CA HIS A 133 11.53 10.62 -4.46
C HIS A 133 10.03 10.32 -4.48
N LEU A 134 9.53 9.56 -3.50
CA LEU A 134 8.12 9.22 -3.36
C LEU A 134 7.27 10.48 -3.15
N LEU A 135 7.71 11.38 -2.25
CA LEU A 135 7.02 12.66 -1.98
C LEU A 135 6.97 13.57 -3.20
N ALA A 136 8.06 13.66 -3.96
CA ALA A 136 8.12 14.49 -5.15
C ALA A 136 7.21 13.98 -6.28
N LYS A 137 7.04 12.66 -6.39
CA LYS A 137 6.29 12.03 -7.48
C LYS A 137 4.84 11.73 -7.11
N TYR A 138 4.56 11.52 -5.84
CA TYR A 138 3.27 11.07 -5.30
C TYR A 138 2.95 11.81 -4.00
N PRO A 139 2.56 13.10 -4.07
CA PRO A 139 2.24 13.89 -2.88
C PRO A 139 1.07 13.31 -2.09
N GLN A 140 0.18 12.54 -2.72
CA GLN A 140 -0.92 11.85 -2.05
C GLN A 140 -0.46 10.74 -1.09
N CYS A 141 0.78 10.24 -1.22
CA CYS A 141 1.35 9.28 -0.26
C CYS A 141 1.58 9.93 1.13
N VAL A 142 1.69 11.26 1.21
CA VAL A 142 1.81 12.00 2.49
C VAL A 142 0.55 11.87 3.32
N ASN A 143 -0.61 11.89 2.65
CA ASN A 143 -1.92 11.86 3.29
C ASN A 143 -2.58 10.48 3.22
N ALA A 144 -1.80 9.44 2.90
CA ALA A 144 -2.24 8.07 3.10
C ALA A 144 -2.27 7.84 4.62
N THR A 145 -3.35 8.29 5.26
CA THR A 145 -3.59 8.09 6.68
C THR A 145 -3.85 6.60 6.87
N ASP A 146 -3.06 6.00 7.77
CA ASP A 146 -3.24 4.63 8.24
C ASP A 146 -4.64 4.53 8.87
N HIS A 147 -5.61 4.05 8.09
CA HIS A 147 -6.95 3.67 8.55
C HIS A 147 -6.89 2.25 9.12
#